data_AF-A0A7M3MT19-F1
#
_entry.id   AF-A0A7M3MT19-F1
#
_cell.length_a   1.000
_cell.length_b   1.000
_cell.length_c   1.000
_cell.angle_alpha   90.00
_cell.angle_beta   90.00
_cell.angle_gamma   90.00
#
_symmetry.space_group_name_H-M   'P 1'
#
loop_
_entity.id
_entity.type
_entity.pdbx_description
1 polymer ?
#
loop_
_entity_poly.entity_id
_entity_poly.type
_entity_poly.pdbx_seq_one_letter_code
_entity_poly.pdbx_strand_id
1 'polypeptide(L)'
;MRTYSGHSSAQASNELYRTNLAKGQTGLSVAFDLPTQTGYDADHVLARGEVGKVGVPIGHLGDMRQLFEDIPLERMNTSMTINATAMWLLALYIAVAEEQGADVAHLAGTTQNDILKEYLSRGTYAFPPEPSMRLTTDVLAYTVTQVPRWNPINICSYHLQEAGATPVQELAFALANAIAVLDAVRERGQVPEEEFGQVVGRISFFVNAGIRFVEEVAKMRAFVELWDRITTERYGVTDEKLKRFRYGVQVNSL
;
A
#
# COMPACT_ATOMS: atom_id res chain seq x y z
N MET A 1 -11.01 -7.37 10.80
CA MET A 1 -9.79 -8.18 10.69
C MET A 1 -9.48 -8.38 9.22
N ARG A 2 -8.23 -8.21 8.78
CA ARG A 2 -7.79 -8.50 7.39
C ARG A 2 -6.75 -9.59 7.47
N THR A 3 -6.88 -10.61 6.64
CA THR A 3 -5.88 -11.68 6.53
C THR A 3 -5.17 -11.55 5.20
N TYR A 4 -3.85 -11.40 5.26
CA TYR A 4 -2.99 -11.37 4.07
C TYR A 4 -3.13 -12.69 3.31
N SER A 5 -3.60 -12.65 2.06
CA SER A 5 -3.89 -13.86 1.30
C SER A 5 -3.73 -13.67 -0.22
N GLY A 6 -3.09 -14.65 -0.84
CA GLY A 6 -2.96 -14.81 -2.28
C GLY A 6 -2.52 -16.24 -2.54
N HIS A 7 -3.12 -16.91 -3.51
CA HIS A 7 -2.87 -18.30 -3.85
C HIS A 7 -2.43 -18.43 -5.30
N SER A 8 -2.22 -19.66 -5.77
CA SER A 8 -1.52 -20.01 -7.00
C SER A 8 -2.17 -19.51 -8.29
N SER A 9 -3.42 -19.06 -8.24
CA SER A 9 -4.14 -18.45 -9.35
C SER A 9 -5.16 -17.42 -8.88
N ALA A 10 -5.65 -16.59 -9.81
CA ALA A 10 -6.72 -15.62 -9.56
C ALA A 10 -8.00 -16.30 -9.05
N GLN A 11 -8.40 -17.39 -9.70
CA GLN A 11 -9.57 -18.18 -9.31
C GLN A 11 -9.46 -18.76 -7.89
N ALA A 12 -8.33 -19.40 -7.55
CA ALA A 12 -8.14 -19.96 -6.21
C ALA A 12 -8.11 -18.87 -5.13
N SER A 13 -7.54 -17.70 -5.46
CA SER A 13 -7.53 -16.53 -4.57
C SER A 13 -8.95 -15.98 -4.38
N ASN A 14 -9.75 -15.90 -5.44
CA ASN A 14 -11.16 -15.50 -5.37
C ASN A 14 -11.98 -16.43 -4.47
N GLU A 15 -11.86 -17.74 -4.65
CA GLU A 15 -12.56 -18.74 -3.84
C GLU A 15 -12.22 -18.58 -2.35
N LEU A 16 -10.94 -18.33 -2.03
CA LEU A 16 -10.49 -18.04 -0.68
C LEU A 16 -11.10 -16.73 -0.15
N TYR A 17 -11.13 -15.67 -0.96
CA TYR A 17 -11.73 -14.39 -0.58
C TYR A 17 -13.21 -14.54 -0.27
N ARG A 18 -14.00 -15.16 -1.15
CA ARG A 18 -15.43 -15.40 -0.93
C ARG A 18 -15.68 -16.25 0.31
N THR A 19 -14.86 -17.29 0.53
CA THR A 19 -14.93 -18.13 1.73
C THR A 19 -14.68 -17.32 3.00
N ASN A 20 -13.69 -16.43 3.01
CA ASN A 20 -13.37 -15.61 4.16
C ASN A 20 -14.43 -14.52 4.41
N LEU A 21 -14.96 -13.91 3.35
CA LEU A 21 -16.08 -12.96 3.44
C LEU A 21 -17.32 -13.63 4.05
N ALA A 22 -17.66 -14.85 3.62
CA ALA A 22 -18.76 -15.63 4.19
C ALA A 22 -18.56 -15.96 5.68
N LYS A 23 -17.30 -16.01 6.15
CA LYS A 23 -16.94 -16.19 7.57
C LYS A 23 -16.87 -14.89 8.37
N GLY A 24 -17.22 -13.75 7.77
CA GLY A 24 -17.28 -12.45 8.44
C GLY A 24 -16.04 -11.57 8.30
N GLN A 25 -15.09 -11.91 7.40
CA GLN A 25 -14.03 -10.98 7.03
C GLN A 25 -14.64 -9.74 6.36
N THR A 26 -14.17 -8.54 6.72
CA THR A 26 -14.78 -7.26 6.30
C THR A 26 -13.94 -6.47 5.29
N GLY A 27 -12.77 -6.96 4.94
CA GLY A 27 -11.90 -6.32 3.96
C GLY A 27 -10.96 -7.32 3.31
N LEU A 28 -10.49 -7.01 2.11
CA LEU A 28 -9.64 -7.89 1.32
C LEU A 28 -8.18 -7.49 1.49
N SER A 29 -7.27 -8.46 1.37
CA SER A 29 -5.84 -8.20 1.35
C SER A 29 -5.19 -9.10 0.32
N VAL A 30 -4.73 -8.49 -0.77
CA VAL A 30 -4.16 -9.19 -1.93
C VAL A 30 -2.65 -9.24 -1.81
N ALA A 31 -2.13 -10.46 -1.87
CA ALA A 31 -0.71 -10.78 -2.01
C ALA A 31 -0.43 -11.18 -3.46
N PHE A 32 0.47 -10.48 -4.14
CA PHE A 32 0.84 -10.77 -5.53
C PHE A 32 2.08 -11.66 -5.61
N ASP A 33 2.23 -12.42 -6.68
CA ASP A 33 3.46 -13.18 -6.91
C ASP A 33 4.67 -12.29 -7.22
N LEU A 34 5.88 -12.88 -7.24
CA LEU A 34 7.10 -12.11 -7.48
C LEU A 34 7.17 -11.50 -8.90
N PRO A 35 6.79 -12.21 -9.98
CA PRO A 35 6.70 -11.62 -11.32
C PRO A 35 5.80 -10.37 -11.37
N THR A 36 4.59 -10.44 -10.84
CA THR A 36 3.65 -9.30 -10.79
C THR A 36 4.22 -8.13 -9.99
N GLN A 37 4.90 -8.41 -8.87
CA GLN A 37 5.56 -7.39 -8.06
C GLN A 37 6.72 -6.68 -8.77
N THR A 38 7.42 -7.39 -9.66
CA THR A 38 8.62 -6.91 -10.36
C THR A 38 8.35 -6.47 -11.81
N GLY A 39 7.10 -6.58 -12.28
CA GLY A 39 6.68 -6.10 -13.60
C GLY A 39 6.95 -7.07 -14.74
N TYR A 40 7.03 -8.37 -14.46
CA TYR A 40 7.14 -9.40 -15.49
C TYR A 40 5.82 -10.14 -15.69
N ASP A 41 5.48 -10.37 -16.95
CA ASP A 41 4.43 -11.30 -17.34
C ASP A 41 4.83 -12.75 -17.01
N ALA A 42 3.82 -13.61 -16.85
CA ALA A 42 4.02 -15.00 -16.42
C ALA A 42 4.82 -15.86 -17.41
N ASP A 43 4.84 -15.48 -18.69
CA ASP A 43 5.60 -16.16 -19.76
C ASP A 43 7.02 -15.58 -19.94
N HIS A 44 7.37 -14.53 -19.21
CA HIS A 44 8.70 -13.95 -19.26
C HIS A 44 9.75 -14.92 -18.71
N VAL A 45 10.94 -14.98 -19.34
CA VAL A 45 12.00 -15.93 -18.98
C VAL A 45 12.44 -15.82 -17.51
N LEU A 46 12.43 -14.60 -16.95
CA LEU A 46 12.78 -14.34 -15.54
C LEU A 46 11.67 -14.69 -14.54
N ALA A 47 10.43 -14.90 -15.01
CA ALA A 47 9.30 -15.27 -14.15
C ALA A 47 9.26 -16.79 -13.86
N ARG A 48 9.99 -17.59 -14.63
CA ARG A 48 9.97 -19.05 -14.55
C ARG A 48 10.28 -19.54 -13.14
N GLY A 49 9.35 -20.30 -12.56
CA GLY A 49 9.48 -20.90 -11.23
C GLY A 49 8.99 -20.03 -10.08
N GLU A 50 8.59 -18.78 -10.35
CA GLU A 50 8.09 -17.84 -9.34
C GLU A 50 6.61 -17.45 -9.56
N VAL A 51 6.03 -17.77 -10.73
CA VAL A 51 4.61 -17.55 -11.04
C VAL A 51 3.71 -18.26 -10.03
N GLY A 52 2.84 -17.51 -9.36
CA GLY A 52 1.86 -18.03 -8.40
C GLY A 52 2.43 -18.62 -7.09
N LYS A 53 3.74 -18.53 -6.85
CA LYS A 53 4.39 -19.24 -5.73
C LYS A 53 4.16 -18.58 -4.38
N VAL A 54 4.18 -17.24 -4.35
CA VAL A 54 4.10 -16.44 -3.11
C VAL A 54 2.88 -15.50 -3.08
N GLY A 55 2.00 -15.61 -4.07
CA GLY A 55 0.82 -14.78 -4.22
C GLY A 55 0.14 -15.02 -5.56
N VAL A 56 -0.87 -14.21 -5.87
CA VAL A 56 -1.63 -14.31 -7.12
C VAL A 56 -0.85 -13.71 -8.30
N PRO A 57 -0.76 -14.42 -9.45
CA PRO A 57 -0.26 -13.85 -10.70
C PRO A 57 -1.33 -12.94 -11.33
N ILE A 58 -0.99 -11.70 -11.68
CA ILE A 58 -1.86 -10.76 -12.41
C ILE A 58 -1.04 -10.08 -13.50
N GLY A 59 -1.25 -10.48 -14.77
CA GLY A 59 -0.60 -9.84 -15.92
C GLY A 59 -1.51 -8.84 -16.62
N HIS A 60 -2.82 -9.10 -16.64
CA HIS A 60 -3.77 -8.29 -17.41
C HIS A 60 -5.15 -8.18 -16.76
N LEU A 61 -6.03 -7.37 -17.37
CA LEU A 61 -7.39 -7.13 -16.88
C LEU A 61 -8.21 -8.42 -16.68
N GLY A 62 -8.01 -9.43 -17.53
CA GLY A 62 -8.69 -10.71 -17.40
C GLY A 62 -8.39 -11.47 -16.10
N ASP A 63 -7.20 -11.31 -15.53
CA ASP A 63 -6.84 -11.94 -14.25
C ASP A 63 -7.46 -11.16 -13.10
N MET A 64 -7.48 -9.83 -13.20
CA MET A 64 -8.12 -8.97 -12.21
C MET A 64 -9.63 -9.21 -12.14
N ARG A 65 -10.29 -9.44 -13.29
CA ARG A 65 -11.70 -9.85 -13.36
C ARG A 65 -11.93 -11.16 -12.63
N GLN A 66 -11.12 -12.19 -12.91
CA GLN A 66 -11.22 -13.49 -12.24
C GLN A 66 -10.98 -13.38 -10.73
N LEU A 67 -10.01 -12.55 -10.31
CA LEU A 67 -9.69 -12.34 -8.91
C LEU A 67 -10.88 -11.79 -8.11
N PHE A 68 -11.69 -10.94 -8.73
CA PHE A 68 -12.82 -10.25 -8.09
C PHE A 68 -14.19 -10.63 -8.65
N GLU A 69 -14.29 -11.77 -9.32
CA GLU A 69 -15.56 -12.35 -9.76
C GLU A 69 -16.50 -12.54 -8.55
N ASP A 70 -17.77 -12.14 -8.69
CA ASP A 70 -18.78 -12.15 -7.61
C ASP A 70 -18.42 -11.35 -6.34
N ILE A 71 -17.41 -10.47 -6.39
CA ILE A 71 -17.02 -9.60 -5.27
C ILE A 71 -17.30 -8.14 -5.66
N PRO A 72 -18.31 -7.47 -5.05
CA PRO A 72 -18.68 -6.10 -5.41
C PRO A 72 -17.66 -5.09 -4.87
N LEU A 73 -16.75 -4.63 -5.73
CA LEU A 73 -15.58 -3.82 -5.33
C LEU A 73 -15.94 -2.50 -4.65
N GLU A 74 -17.05 -1.85 -5.04
CA GLU A 74 -17.53 -0.61 -4.40
C GLU A 74 -17.83 -0.78 -2.90
N ARG A 75 -18.21 -2.00 -2.50
CA ARG A 75 -18.57 -2.32 -1.10
C ARG A 75 -17.40 -2.87 -0.31
N MET A 76 -16.28 -3.14 -0.96
CA MET A 76 -15.10 -3.73 -0.35
C MET A 76 -14.13 -2.66 0.14
N ASN A 77 -13.34 -3.04 1.14
CA ASN A 77 -12.15 -2.30 1.51
C ASN A 77 -10.93 -3.16 1.23
N THR A 78 -10.26 -2.89 0.10
CA THR A 78 -9.21 -3.76 -0.45
C THR A 78 -7.82 -3.21 -0.18
N SER A 79 -6.96 -4.02 0.43
CA SER A 79 -5.53 -3.75 0.56
C SER A 79 -4.77 -4.50 -0.52
N MET A 80 -3.92 -3.81 -1.27
CA MET A 80 -3.02 -4.39 -2.26
C MET A 80 -1.58 -4.17 -1.79
N THR A 81 -0.90 -5.26 -1.39
CA THR A 81 0.52 -5.21 -1.00
C THR A 81 1.38 -5.25 -2.26
N ILE A 82 1.43 -4.10 -2.93
CA ILE A 82 2.10 -3.92 -4.21
C ILE A 82 2.82 -2.58 -4.21
N ASN A 83 4.00 -2.53 -4.86
CA ASN A 83 4.90 -1.36 -4.79
C ASN A 83 5.32 -0.89 -6.17
N ALA A 84 6.35 -1.47 -6.78
CA ALA A 84 6.89 -1.00 -8.06
C ALA A 84 5.86 -0.94 -9.20
N THR A 85 4.89 -1.85 -9.20
CA THR A 85 3.80 -1.92 -10.18
C THR A 85 2.47 -1.40 -9.63
N ALA A 86 2.46 -0.69 -8.50
CA ALA A 86 1.22 -0.29 -7.82
C ALA A 86 0.28 0.54 -8.70
N MET A 87 0.82 1.43 -9.54
CA MET A 87 0.02 2.22 -10.48
C MET A 87 -0.75 1.35 -11.47
N TRP A 88 -0.11 0.27 -11.95
CA TRP A 88 -0.68 -0.66 -12.92
C TRP A 88 -1.78 -1.50 -12.28
N LEU A 89 -1.51 -2.09 -11.12
CA LEU A 89 -2.48 -2.91 -10.41
C LEU A 89 -3.68 -2.09 -9.92
N LEU A 90 -3.47 -0.82 -9.53
CA LEU A 90 -4.57 0.09 -9.21
C LEU A 90 -5.41 0.42 -10.44
N ALA A 91 -4.80 0.68 -11.60
CA ALA A 91 -5.54 0.92 -12.84
C ALA A 91 -6.39 -0.29 -13.24
N LEU A 92 -5.84 -1.51 -13.15
CA LEU A 92 -6.60 -2.73 -13.40
C LEU A 92 -7.76 -2.92 -12.41
N TYR A 93 -7.52 -2.65 -11.12
CA TYR A 93 -8.55 -2.72 -10.08
C TYR A 93 -9.71 -1.76 -10.36
N ILE A 94 -9.39 -0.50 -10.72
CA ILE A 94 -10.39 0.51 -11.06
C ILE A 94 -11.19 0.09 -12.29
N ALA A 95 -10.53 -0.38 -13.35
CA ALA A 95 -11.21 -0.82 -14.58
C ALA A 95 -12.21 -1.97 -14.30
N VAL A 96 -11.84 -2.95 -13.46
CA VAL A 96 -12.78 -4.00 -13.05
C VAL A 96 -13.95 -3.43 -12.24
N ALA A 97 -13.69 -2.47 -11.36
CA ALA A 97 -14.76 -1.83 -10.59
C ALA A 97 -15.74 -1.05 -11.49
N GLU A 98 -15.23 -0.34 -12.49
CA GLU A 98 -16.05 0.36 -13.49
C GLU A 98 -16.91 -0.64 -14.31
N GLU A 99 -16.35 -1.80 -14.70
CA GLU A 99 -17.12 -2.86 -15.37
C GLU A 99 -18.23 -3.46 -14.49
N GLN A 100 -18.05 -3.45 -13.17
CA GLN A 100 -19.10 -3.81 -12.20
C GLN A 100 -20.14 -2.69 -12.00
N GLY A 101 -19.94 -1.52 -12.61
CA GLY A 101 -20.81 -0.34 -12.47
C GLY A 101 -20.56 0.48 -11.20
N ALA A 102 -19.40 0.34 -10.57
CA ALA A 102 -19.04 1.12 -9.38
C ALA A 102 -18.77 2.59 -9.71
N ASP A 103 -19.12 3.49 -8.78
CA ASP A 103 -18.56 4.83 -8.78
C ASP A 103 -17.14 4.78 -8.20
N VAL A 104 -16.15 5.14 -9.01
CA VAL A 104 -14.73 5.13 -8.62
C VAL A 104 -14.49 5.98 -7.36
N ALA A 105 -15.25 7.05 -7.15
CA ALA A 105 -15.11 7.90 -5.97
C ALA A 105 -15.48 7.18 -4.66
N HIS A 106 -16.25 6.09 -4.73
CA HIS A 106 -16.64 5.27 -3.59
C HIS A 106 -15.65 4.16 -3.25
N LEU A 107 -14.71 3.84 -4.14
CA LEU A 107 -13.73 2.77 -3.91
C LEU A 107 -12.87 3.06 -2.68
N ALA A 108 -12.89 2.12 -1.74
CA ALA A 108 -12.11 2.17 -0.53
C ALA A 108 -11.01 1.11 -0.55
N GLY A 109 -9.80 1.51 -0.17
CA GLY A 109 -8.68 0.57 -0.15
C GLY A 109 -7.35 1.21 0.15
N THR A 110 -6.30 0.44 -0.08
CA THR A 110 -4.92 0.82 0.15
C THR A 110 -4.00 0.16 -0.86
N THR A 111 -3.13 0.92 -1.51
CA THR A 111 -1.92 0.40 -2.17
C THR A 111 -0.74 0.59 -1.24
N GLN A 112 0.16 -0.39 -1.13
CA GLN A 112 1.36 -0.20 -0.30
C GLN A 112 2.24 0.91 -0.87
N ASN A 113 2.61 0.85 -2.16
CA ASN A 113 3.22 1.93 -2.95
C ASN A 113 4.38 2.68 -2.26
N ASP A 114 5.09 2.02 -1.33
CA ASP A 114 6.26 2.58 -0.66
C ASP A 114 7.49 2.08 -1.38
N ILE A 115 7.94 2.82 -2.40
CA ILE A 115 9.10 2.39 -3.18
C ILE A 115 10.42 2.59 -2.42
N LEU A 116 10.52 3.56 -1.52
CA LEU A 116 11.77 3.84 -0.82
C LEU A 116 12.24 2.64 0.00
N LYS A 117 11.32 1.98 0.73
CA LYS A 117 11.65 0.74 1.45
C LYS A 117 11.99 -0.44 0.54
N GLU A 118 11.59 -0.44 -0.73
CA GLU A 118 12.01 -1.49 -1.67
C GLU A 118 13.52 -1.44 -1.93
N TYR A 119 14.10 -0.24 -2.04
CA TYR A 119 15.55 -0.09 -2.19
C TYR A 119 16.33 -0.38 -0.91
N LEU A 120 15.70 -0.19 0.26
CA LEU A 120 16.37 -0.32 1.56
C LEU A 120 16.33 -1.74 2.14
N SER A 121 15.24 -2.49 1.95
CA SER A 121 15.06 -3.76 2.66
C SER A 121 14.40 -4.89 1.87
N ARG A 122 13.53 -4.61 0.89
CA ARG A 122 12.65 -5.64 0.30
C ARG A 122 13.05 -6.10 -1.11
N GLY A 123 13.64 -5.24 -1.92
CA GLY A 123 14.27 -5.61 -3.20
C GLY A 123 13.32 -5.80 -4.39
N THR A 124 12.02 -5.48 -4.30
CA THR A 124 11.05 -5.63 -5.41
C THR A 124 10.81 -4.32 -6.17
N TYR A 125 11.88 -3.61 -6.51
CA TYR A 125 11.84 -2.42 -7.37
C TYR A 125 12.01 -2.79 -8.86
N ALA A 126 11.44 -1.98 -9.76
CA ALA A 126 11.55 -2.17 -11.21
C ALA A 126 12.33 -1.05 -11.91
N PHE A 127 12.14 0.20 -11.47
CA PHE A 127 12.78 1.38 -12.06
C PHE A 127 13.83 1.99 -11.12
N PRO A 128 14.70 2.90 -11.61
CA PRO A 128 15.55 3.71 -10.74
C PRO A 128 14.74 4.58 -9.74
N PRO A 129 15.35 5.10 -8.67
CA PRO A 129 14.63 5.81 -7.61
C PRO A 129 13.77 7.00 -8.07
N GLU A 130 14.31 7.87 -8.94
CA GLU A 130 13.61 9.07 -9.41
C GLU A 130 12.33 8.77 -10.23
N PRO A 131 12.35 7.93 -11.29
CA PRO A 131 11.12 7.58 -12.01
C PRO A 131 10.13 6.80 -11.16
N SER A 132 10.60 5.98 -10.21
CA SER A 132 9.69 5.32 -9.27
C SER A 132 8.99 6.31 -8.35
N MET A 133 9.71 7.28 -7.80
CA MET A 133 9.11 8.32 -6.97
C MET A 133 8.09 9.15 -7.75
N ARG A 134 8.37 9.47 -9.03
CA ARG A 134 7.39 10.11 -9.93
C ARG A 134 6.09 9.32 -10.01
N LEU A 135 6.19 8.01 -10.24
CA LEU A 135 5.01 7.14 -10.36
C LEU A 135 4.24 7.04 -9.04
N THR A 136 4.95 6.97 -7.90
CA THR A 136 4.33 7.04 -6.58
C THR A 136 3.54 8.35 -6.44
N THR A 137 4.15 9.50 -6.72
CA THR A 137 3.49 10.81 -6.62
C THR A 137 2.29 10.97 -7.56
N ASP A 138 2.36 10.42 -8.79
CA ASP A 138 1.23 10.45 -9.74
C ASP A 138 0.01 9.69 -9.19
N VAL A 139 0.24 8.52 -8.56
CA VAL A 139 -0.83 7.75 -7.88
C VAL A 139 -1.41 8.54 -6.70
N LEU A 140 -0.58 9.23 -5.92
CA LEU A 140 -1.06 10.09 -4.84
C LEU A 140 -1.96 11.21 -5.39
N ALA A 141 -1.50 11.96 -6.40
CA ALA A 141 -2.26 13.07 -6.98
C ALA A 141 -3.60 12.60 -7.60
N TYR A 142 -3.59 11.48 -8.33
CA TYR A 142 -4.80 10.90 -8.92
C TYR A 142 -5.80 10.47 -7.86
N THR A 143 -5.36 9.71 -6.84
CA THR A 143 -6.28 9.17 -5.83
C THR A 143 -6.88 10.23 -4.92
N VAL A 144 -6.14 11.30 -4.58
CA VAL A 144 -6.65 12.38 -3.73
C VAL A 144 -7.86 13.07 -4.38
N THR A 145 -7.89 13.15 -5.71
CA THR A 145 -8.97 13.84 -6.45
C THR A 145 -10.05 12.89 -7.00
N GLN A 146 -9.65 11.78 -7.61
CA GLN A 146 -10.57 10.88 -8.33
C GLN A 146 -11.05 9.69 -7.49
N VAL A 147 -10.24 9.24 -6.54
CA VAL A 147 -10.51 8.05 -5.70
C VAL A 147 -10.37 8.41 -4.22
N PRO A 148 -11.08 9.44 -3.73
CA PRO A 148 -10.75 10.10 -2.46
C PRO A 148 -10.89 9.18 -1.24
N ARG A 149 -11.48 7.98 -1.36
CA ARG A 149 -11.54 6.99 -0.26
C ARG A 149 -10.38 5.99 -0.26
N TRP A 150 -9.51 6.03 -1.27
CA TRP A 150 -8.31 5.21 -1.38
C TRP A 150 -7.15 5.79 -0.56
N ASN A 151 -6.35 4.92 0.05
CA ASN A 151 -5.08 5.30 0.67
C ASN A 151 -3.96 4.95 -0.33
N PRO A 152 -3.38 5.91 -1.04
CA PRO A 152 -2.46 5.66 -2.15
C PRO A 152 -1.12 5.06 -1.73
N ILE A 153 -0.74 5.23 -0.47
CA ILE A 153 0.52 4.76 0.07
C ILE A 153 0.36 4.32 1.51
N ASN A 154 1.08 3.26 1.84
CA ASN A 154 1.19 2.72 3.18
C ASN A 154 2.67 2.60 3.53
N ILE A 155 3.21 3.64 4.17
CA ILE A 155 4.63 3.76 4.54
C ILE A 155 4.99 2.61 5.48
N CYS A 156 5.87 1.74 5.03
CA CYS A 156 6.02 0.42 5.58
C CYS A 156 7.32 0.28 6.37
N SER A 157 7.21 0.35 7.69
CA SER A 157 8.31 0.12 8.60
C SER A 157 8.57 -1.38 8.86
N TYR A 158 7.55 -2.23 8.69
CA TYR A 158 7.63 -3.68 8.92
C TYR A 158 8.86 -4.33 8.27
N HIS A 159 9.04 -4.16 6.95
CA HIS A 159 10.15 -4.77 6.22
C HIS A 159 11.52 -4.23 6.63
N LEU A 160 11.59 -3.00 7.16
CA LEU A 160 12.85 -2.46 7.67
C LEU A 160 13.28 -3.22 8.93
N GLN A 161 12.34 -3.48 9.84
CA GLN A 161 12.63 -4.25 11.05
C GLN A 161 12.96 -5.71 10.73
N GLU A 162 12.23 -6.34 9.80
CA GLU A 162 12.52 -7.72 9.35
C GLU A 162 13.91 -7.83 8.70
N ALA A 163 14.40 -6.76 8.09
CA ALA A 163 15.77 -6.68 7.55
C ALA A 163 16.83 -6.35 8.63
N GLY A 164 16.44 -6.23 9.90
CA GLY A 164 17.33 -6.03 11.05
C GLY A 164 17.43 -4.59 11.55
N ALA A 165 16.56 -3.67 11.11
CA ALA A 165 16.52 -2.34 11.70
C ALA A 165 16.11 -2.41 13.17
N THR A 166 16.83 -1.69 14.04
CA THR A 166 16.39 -1.44 15.42
C THR A 166 15.09 -0.62 15.45
N PRO A 167 14.30 -0.63 16.53
CA PRO A 167 13.09 0.19 16.64
C PRO A 167 13.31 1.69 16.37
N VAL A 168 14.48 2.22 16.73
CA VAL A 168 14.85 3.62 16.45
C VAL A 168 15.08 3.84 14.95
N GLN A 169 15.82 2.93 14.29
CA GLN A 169 16.07 3.00 12.85
C GLN A 169 14.78 2.82 12.05
N GLU A 170 13.97 1.83 12.43
CA GLU A 170 12.65 1.59 11.86
C GLU A 170 11.81 2.88 11.83
N LEU A 171 11.68 3.53 12.99
CA LEU A 171 10.92 4.77 13.12
C LEU A 171 11.53 5.90 12.30
N ALA A 172 12.85 6.10 12.42
CA ALA A 172 13.54 7.19 11.73
C ALA A 172 13.42 7.07 10.21
N PHE A 173 13.65 5.87 9.67
CA PHE A 173 13.56 5.60 8.24
C PHE A 173 12.13 5.70 7.71
N ALA A 174 11.14 5.18 8.43
CA ALA A 174 9.74 5.29 8.03
C ALA A 174 9.27 6.76 7.97
N LEU A 175 9.60 7.56 8.99
CA LEU A 175 9.24 8.98 8.99
C LEU A 175 10.02 9.77 7.92
N ALA A 176 11.30 9.44 7.70
CA ALA A 176 12.08 10.04 6.62
C ALA A 176 11.50 9.70 5.23
N ASN A 177 11.05 8.46 5.02
CA ASN A 177 10.37 8.06 3.78
C ASN A 177 9.07 8.84 3.58
N ALA A 178 8.26 8.99 4.63
CA ALA A 178 7.04 9.78 4.57
C ALA A 178 7.31 11.24 4.23
N ILE A 179 8.36 11.83 4.82
CA ILE A 179 8.81 13.20 4.49
C ILE A 179 9.22 13.28 3.01
N ALA A 180 10.07 12.37 2.53
CA ALA A 180 10.53 12.39 1.15
C ALA A 180 9.38 12.27 0.13
N VAL A 181 8.36 11.45 0.42
CA VAL A 181 7.16 11.34 -0.42
C VAL A 181 6.36 12.64 -0.40
N LEU A 182 6.13 13.24 0.76
CA LEU A 182 5.36 14.48 0.89
C LEU A 182 6.07 15.68 0.23
N ASP A 183 7.39 15.80 0.42
CA ASP A 183 8.21 16.80 -0.27
C ASP A 183 8.10 16.62 -1.79
N ALA A 184 8.22 15.39 -2.30
CA ALA A 184 8.11 15.10 -3.73
C ALA A 184 6.71 15.44 -4.31
N VAL A 185 5.63 15.18 -3.57
CA VAL A 185 4.28 15.60 -3.99
C VAL A 185 4.18 17.11 -4.11
N ARG A 186 4.68 17.84 -3.11
CA ARG A 186 4.65 19.32 -3.10
C ARG A 186 5.49 19.91 -4.23
N GLU A 187 6.71 19.40 -4.43
CA GLU A 187 7.62 19.85 -5.48
C GLU A 187 7.06 19.64 -6.90
N ARG A 188 6.30 18.58 -7.12
CA ARG A 188 5.68 18.33 -8.43
C ARG A 188 4.49 19.24 -8.74
N GLY A 189 3.86 19.83 -7.71
CA GLY A 189 2.76 20.79 -7.89
C GLY A 189 1.51 20.22 -8.57
N GLN A 190 1.31 18.90 -8.57
CA GLN A 190 0.12 18.26 -9.14
C GLN A 190 -1.12 18.39 -8.24
N VAL A 191 -0.92 18.59 -6.93
CA VAL A 191 -1.98 18.85 -5.96
C VAL A 191 -1.88 20.31 -5.54
N PRO A 192 -2.98 21.09 -5.59
CA PRO A 192 -2.99 22.47 -5.11
C PRO A 192 -2.57 22.56 -3.64
N GLU A 193 -1.88 23.63 -3.25
CA GLU A 193 -1.36 23.78 -1.88
C GLU A 193 -2.49 23.76 -0.83
N GLU A 194 -3.66 24.31 -1.16
CA GLU A 194 -4.86 24.27 -0.33
C GLU A 194 -5.40 22.84 -0.08
N GLU A 195 -5.10 21.91 -0.98
CA GLU A 195 -5.50 20.50 -0.89
C GLU A 195 -4.36 19.62 -0.34
N PHE A 196 -3.17 20.16 -0.10
CA PHE A 196 -2.01 19.39 0.36
C PHE A 196 -2.28 18.64 1.68
N GLY A 197 -3.09 19.24 2.57
CA GLY A 197 -3.55 18.56 3.79
C GLY A 197 -4.26 17.23 3.52
N GLN A 198 -4.97 17.09 2.40
CA GLN A 198 -5.61 15.84 2.00
C GLN A 198 -4.59 14.77 1.67
N VAL A 199 -3.46 15.12 1.06
CA VAL A 199 -2.34 14.20 0.79
C VAL A 199 -1.83 13.62 2.12
N VAL A 200 -1.56 14.48 3.10
CA VAL A 200 -1.15 14.08 4.46
C VAL A 200 -2.19 13.17 5.10
N GLY A 201 -3.47 13.55 5.03
CA GLY A 201 -4.59 12.75 5.53
C GLY A 201 -4.79 11.40 4.85
N ARG A 202 -4.11 11.15 3.72
CA ARG A 202 -4.17 9.89 2.98
C ARG A 202 -2.95 9.01 3.16
N ILE A 203 -1.87 9.51 3.77
CA ILE A 203 -0.75 8.67 4.23
C ILE A 203 -1.22 7.74 5.34
N SER A 204 -0.92 6.45 5.21
CA SER A 204 -1.02 5.48 6.30
C SER A 204 0.32 4.79 6.53
N PHE A 205 0.44 4.08 7.65
CA PHE A 205 1.64 3.35 8.02
C PHE A 205 1.39 1.85 8.17
N PHE A 206 2.39 1.04 7.84
CA PHE A 206 2.40 -0.39 8.13
C PHE A 206 3.56 -0.72 9.03
N VAL A 207 3.23 -0.90 10.31
CA VAL A 207 4.21 -1.10 11.36
C VAL A 207 4.25 -2.57 11.77
N ASN A 208 5.34 -2.95 12.40
CA ASN A 208 5.43 -4.24 13.05
C ASN A 208 5.32 -4.12 14.58
N ALA A 209 5.03 -5.25 15.23
CA ALA A 209 5.12 -5.40 16.67
C ALA A 209 5.94 -6.65 17.02
N GLY A 210 7.12 -6.46 17.60
CA GLY A 210 7.98 -7.53 18.11
C GLY A 210 7.67 -7.95 19.55
N ILE A 211 8.52 -8.82 20.10
CA ILE A 211 8.36 -9.39 21.45
C ILE A 211 8.67 -8.42 22.59
N ARG A 212 9.38 -7.31 22.32
CA ARG A 212 9.82 -6.33 23.33
C ARG A 212 8.69 -5.37 23.67
N PHE A 213 7.66 -5.88 24.35
CA PHE A 213 6.39 -5.19 24.61
C PHE A 213 6.53 -3.70 25.00
N VAL A 214 7.34 -3.38 26.01
CA VAL A 214 7.50 -1.99 26.49
C VAL A 214 8.14 -1.09 25.43
N GLU A 215 9.14 -1.61 24.71
CA GLU A 215 9.84 -0.85 23.67
C GLU A 215 8.93 -0.63 22.45
N GLU A 216 8.16 -1.64 22.04
CA GLU A 216 7.20 -1.53 20.94
C GLU A 216 6.07 -0.54 21.27
N VAL A 217 5.57 -0.55 22.51
CA VAL A 217 4.60 0.46 22.98
C VAL A 217 5.21 1.86 22.96
N ALA A 218 6.45 2.02 23.43
CA ALA A 218 7.15 3.30 23.40
C ALA A 218 7.39 3.80 21.96
N LYS A 219 7.81 2.89 21.06
CA LYS A 219 7.99 3.15 19.62
C LYS A 219 6.71 3.69 18.99
N MET A 220 5.57 3.04 19.24
CA MET A 220 4.29 3.47 18.67
C MET A 220 3.85 4.83 19.20
N ARG A 221 4.06 5.13 20.48
CA ARG A 221 3.78 6.47 21.03
C ARG A 221 4.67 7.55 20.41
N ALA A 222 5.96 7.25 20.25
CA ALA A 222 6.90 8.15 19.59
C ALA A 222 6.54 8.39 18.12
N PHE A 223 6.09 7.37 17.38
CA PHE A 223 5.62 7.50 16.00
C PHE A 223 4.49 8.53 15.89
N VAL A 224 3.49 8.44 16.77
CA VAL A 224 2.33 9.34 16.77
C VAL A 224 2.76 10.78 17.06
N GLU A 225 3.57 11.00 18.10
CA GLU A 225 4.04 12.33 18.49
C GLU A 225 4.92 12.96 17.41
N LEU A 226 5.84 12.19 16.83
CA LEU A 226 6.75 12.70 15.80
C LEU A 226 6.01 12.96 14.49
N TRP A 227 5.03 12.13 14.12
CA TRP A 227 4.20 12.39 12.94
C TRP A 227 3.35 13.65 13.10
N ASP A 228 2.73 13.86 14.26
CA ASP A 228 1.99 15.07 14.58
C ASP A 228 2.88 16.32 14.47
N ARG A 229 4.09 16.25 15.03
CA ARG A 229 5.07 17.33 14.94
C ARG A 229 5.51 17.60 13.50
N ILE A 230 5.86 16.56 12.73
CA ILE A 230 6.30 16.69 11.34
C ILE A 230 5.20 17.36 10.49
N THR A 231 3.97 16.86 10.59
CA THR A 231 2.84 17.37 9.80
C THR A 231 2.46 18.79 10.18
N THR A 232 2.54 19.14 11.46
CA THR A 232 2.27 20.49 11.95
C THR A 232 3.38 21.47 11.60
N GLU A 233 4.64 21.18 11.97
CA GLU A 233 5.75 22.12 11.87
C GLU A 233 6.33 22.24 10.47
N ARG A 234 6.45 21.12 9.72
CA ARG A 234 7.05 21.13 8.37
C ARG A 234 6.03 21.45 7.29
N TYR A 235 4.80 20.95 7.44
CA TYR A 235 3.77 21.03 6.41
C TYR A 235 2.62 21.98 6.73
N GLY A 236 2.53 22.51 7.96
CA GLY A 236 1.49 23.47 8.35
C GLY A 236 0.09 22.86 8.46
N VAL A 237 -0.04 21.53 8.51
CA VAL A 237 -1.34 20.85 8.58
C VAL A 237 -1.85 20.86 10.01
N THR A 238 -2.92 21.61 10.25
CA THR A 238 -3.49 21.82 11.59
C THR A 238 -4.78 21.03 11.85
N ASP A 239 -5.44 20.51 10.81
CA ASP A 239 -6.63 19.65 10.98
C ASP A 239 -6.23 18.30 11.61
N GLU A 240 -6.69 18.07 12.84
CA GLU A 240 -6.51 16.86 13.63
C GLU A 240 -6.89 15.56 12.90
N LYS A 241 -7.84 15.60 11.96
CA LYS A 241 -8.21 14.43 11.16
C LYS A 241 -7.16 14.10 10.12
N LEU A 242 -6.54 15.12 9.52
CA LEU A 242 -5.56 14.97 8.43
C LEU A 242 -4.18 14.58 8.96
N LYS A 243 -3.81 15.02 10.16
CA LYS A 243 -2.53 14.61 10.79
C LYS A 243 -2.61 13.33 11.63
N ARG A 244 -3.77 12.67 11.70
CA ARG A 244 -3.92 11.44 12.47
C ARG A 244 -2.97 10.34 11.98
N PHE A 245 -2.16 9.79 12.88
CA PHE A 245 -1.34 8.62 12.59
C PHE A 245 -2.23 7.37 12.44
N ARG A 246 -2.44 6.92 11.21
CA ARG A 246 -3.26 5.75 10.87
C ARG A 246 -2.35 4.60 10.48
N TYR A 247 -2.51 3.43 11.10
CA TYR A 247 -1.64 2.30 10.83
C TYR A 247 -2.36 0.94 10.80
N GLY A 248 -1.81 0.03 9.99
CA GLY A 248 -1.96 -1.41 10.17
C GLY A 248 -0.76 -1.97 10.92
N VAL A 249 -0.96 -3.06 11.67
CA VAL A 249 0.11 -3.73 12.42
C VAL A 249 0.18 -5.20 12.06
N GLN A 250 1.40 -5.71 11.90
CA GLN A 250 1.69 -7.14 11.79
C GLN A 250 2.65 -7.56 12.90
N VAL A 251 2.38 -8.69 13.55
CA VAL A 251 3.30 -9.27 14.53
C VAL A 251 4.48 -9.88 13.77
N ASN A 252 5.71 -9.72 14.29
CA ASN A 252 6.89 -10.28 13.62
C ASN A 252 6.72 -11.78 13.35
N SER A 253 7.25 -12.22 12.22
CA SER A 253 7.16 -13.61 11.77
C SER A 253 8.18 -14.53 12.47
N LEU A 254 9.09 -13.95 13.26
CA LEU A 254 10.19 -14.60 13.99
C LEU A 254 10.17 -14.24 15.48
#